data_AF-A0A2E7S8M1-F1
#
_entry.id   AF-A0A2E7S8M1-F1
#
_cell.length_a   1.000
_cell.length_b   1.000
_cell.length_c   1.000
_cell.angle_alpha   90.00
_cell.angle_beta   90.00
_cell.angle_gamma   90.00
#
_symmetry.space_group_name_H-M   'P 1'
#
loop_
_entity.id
_entity.type
_entity.pdbx_description
1 polymer ?
#
loop_
_entity_poly.entity_id
_entity_poly.type
_entity_poly.pdbx_seq_one_letter_code
_entity_poly.pdbx_strand_id
1 'polypeptide(L)'
;MRDGRWAIAEELIWGSLTLATKEHALSLGHILSAEQEIRNYIANLGEERRDRQMRDSFNQLDSFHDMVEKVRESGLRLDYLFMLLDDVASTIEKLWSSSDDNLSAAKR
;
A
#
# COMPACT_ATOMS: atom_id res chain seq x y z
N MET A 1 19.00 -14.54 2.88
CA MET A 1 18.03 -14.91 1.83
C MET A 1 16.64 -14.78 2.43
N ARG A 2 15.72 -14.20 1.65
CA ARG A 2 14.31 -13.91 1.99
C ARG A 2 13.48 -15.20 2.10
N ASP A 3 13.90 -16.16 2.92
CA ASP A 3 13.28 -17.49 2.96
C ASP A 3 12.11 -17.52 3.95
N GLY A 4 10.91 -17.22 3.44
CA GLY A 4 9.69 -17.38 4.22
C GLY A 4 8.44 -16.92 3.47
N ARG A 5 7.28 -17.50 3.82
CA ARG A 5 5.96 -17.08 3.30
C ARG A 5 5.69 -15.58 3.49
N TRP A 6 6.32 -14.97 4.49
CA TRP A 6 6.22 -13.53 4.78
C TRP A 6 6.90 -12.65 3.74
N ALA A 7 8.06 -13.04 3.20
CA ALA A 7 8.71 -12.27 2.15
C ALA A 7 7.89 -12.27 0.85
N ILE A 8 7.23 -13.39 0.54
CA ILE A 8 6.30 -13.48 -0.61
C ILE A 8 5.09 -12.56 -0.38
N ALA A 9 4.53 -12.56 0.83
CA ALA A 9 3.42 -11.68 1.17
C ALA A 9 3.80 -10.19 1.09
N GLU A 10 4.99 -9.83 1.59
CA GLU A 10 5.56 -8.48 1.52
C GLU A 10 5.75 -8.03 0.07
N GLU A 11 6.33 -8.88 -0.78
CA GLU A 11 6.53 -8.57 -2.20
C GLU A 11 5.20 -8.41 -2.94
N LEU A 12 4.23 -9.30 -2.65
CA LEU A 12 2.91 -9.24 -3.24
C LEU A 12 2.18 -7.95 -2.86
N ILE A 13 2.10 -7.63 -1.57
CA ILE A 13 1.37 -6.45 -1.09
C ILE A 13 2.05 -5.16 -1.57
N TRP A 14 3.39 -5.15 -1.65
CA TRP A 14 4.16 -4.04 -2.21
C TRP A 14 3.83 -3.79 -3.68
N GLY A 15 3.85 -4.86 -4.48
CA GLY A 15 3.52 -4.81 -5.90
C GLY A 15 2.08 -4.34 -6.13
N SER A 16 1.13 -4.87 -5.35
CA SER A 16 -0.29 -4.49 -5.42
C SER A 16 -0.50 -3.01 -5.07
N LEU A 17 0.10 -2.51 -3.98
CA LEU A 17 0.00 -1.10 -3.60
C LEU A 17 0.58 -0.18 -4.68
N THR A 18 1.73 -0.56 -5.24
CA THR A 18 2.38 0.16 -6.34
C THR A 18 1.47 0.26 -7.57
N LEU A 19 0.87 -0.86 -7.97
CA LEU A 19 -0.01 -0.91 -9.15
C LEU A 19 -1.30 -0.13 -8.92
N ALA A 20 -1.97 -0.31 -7.77
CA ALA A 20 -3.18 0.43 -7.44
C ALA A 20 -2.94 1.95 -7.38
N THR A 21 -1.78 2.37 -6.87
CA THR A 21 -1.40 3.79 -6.86
C THR A 21 -1.21 4.35 -8.28
N LYS A 22 -0.51 3.61 -9.14
CA LYS A 22 -0.33 3.99 -10.55
C LYS A 22 -1.64 4.04 -11.31
N GLU A 23 -2.51 3.06 -11.09
CA GLU A 23 -3.83 2.98 -11.70
C GLU A 23 -4.71 4.17 -11.29
N HIS A 24 -4.75 4.48 -9.99
CA HIS A 24 -5.48 5.63 -9.49
C HIS A 24 -4.95 6.95 -10.08
N ALA A 25 -3.63 7.13 -10.11
CA ALA A 25 -3.04 8.31 -10.74
C ALA A 25 -3.38 8.40 -12.23
N LEU A 26 -3.34 7.27 -12.94
CA LEU A 26 -3.68 7.17 -14.36
C LEU A 26 -5.16 7.50 -14.61
N SER A 27 -6.07 7.12 -13.71
CA SER A 27 -7.49 7.46 -13.78
C SER A 27 -7.74 8.98 -13.76
N LEU A 28 -6.80 9.75 -13.21
CA LEU A 28 -6.79 11.21 -13.16
C LEU A 28 -5.91 11.85 -14.25
N GLY A 29 -5.34 11.05 -15.16
CA GLY A 29 -4.49 11.54 -16.25
C GLY A 29 -3.02 11.77 -15.87
N HIS A 30 -2.57 11.28 -14.72
CA HIS A 30 -1.17 11.37 -14.29
C HIS A 30 -0.43 10.04 -14.51
N ILE A 31 0.83 10.11 -14.96
CA ILE A 31 1.68 8.93 -15.13
C ILE A 31 2.79 9.00 -14.09
N LEU A 32 2.84 7.99 -13.21
CA LEU A 32 3.88 7.86 -12.18
C LEU A 32 4.90 6.81 -12.63
N SER A 33 6.17 7.19 -12.66
CA SER A 33 7.24 6.38 -13.23
C SER A 33 8.28 5.95 -12.19
N ALA A 34 8.70 6.88 -11.34
CA ALA A 34 9.70 6.62 -10.31
C ALA A 34 9.05 6.20 -8.99
N GLU A 35 9.73 5.36 -8.21
CA GLU A 35 9.26 4.90 -6.89
C GLU A 35 8.92 6.08 -5.97
N GLN A 36 9.76 7.12 -5.96
CA GLN A 36 9.52 8.31 -5.15
C GLN A 36 8.26 9.07 -5.55
N GLU A 37 7.92 9.12 -6.84
CA GLU A 37 6.70 9.75 -7.33
C GLU A 37 5.47 9.00 -6.81
N ILE A 38 5.52 7.67 -6.83
CA ILE A 38 4.45 6.78 -6.34
C ILE A 38 4.23 6.96 -4.84
N ARG A 39 5.32 6.96 -4.06
CA ARG A 39 5.27 7.17 -2.61
C ARG A 39 4.73 8.55 -2.26
N ASN A 40 5.22 9.60 -2.92
CA ASN A 40 4.76 10.97 -2.69
C ASN A 40 3.28 11.13 -3.06
N TYR A 41 2.85 10.51 -4.15
CA TYR A 41 1.47 10.57 -4.60
C TYR A 41 0.51 10.01 -3.54
N ILE A 42 0.75 8.81 -3.04
CA ILE A 42 -0.15 8.20 -2.04
C ILE A 42 -0.09 8.93 -0.70
N ALA A 43 1.09 9.44 -0.31
CA ALA A 43 1.24 10.25 0.90
C ALA A 43 0.40 11.54 0.81
N ASN A 44 0.52 12.27 -0.31
CA ASN A 44 -0.24 13.50 -0.55
C ASN A 44 -1.75 13.21 -0.63
N LEU A 45 -2.14 12.14 -1.33
CA LEU A 45 -3.54 11.73 -1.42
C LEU A 45 -4.13 11.39 -0.05
N GLY A 46 -3.35 10.70 0.80
CA GLY A 46 -3.73 10.42 2.18
C GLY A 46 -3.89 11.68 3.02
N GLU A 47 -2.98 12.66 2.90
CA GLU A 47 -3.13 13.98 3.55
C GLU A 47 -4.40 14.71 3.10
N GLU A 48 -4.63 14.80 1.80
CA GLU A 48 -5.80 15.45 1.20
C GLU A 48 -7.11 14.81 1.70
N ARG A 49 -7.15 13.47 1.78
CA ARG A 49 -8.31 12.71 2.25
C ARG A 49 -8.41 12.60 3.77
N ARG A 50 -7.42 13.10 4.52
CA ARG A 50 -7.24 12.85 5.97
C ARG A 50 -7.24 11.36 6.31
N ASP A 51 -6.75 10.54 5.39
CA ASP A 51 -6.63 9.10 5.51
C ASP A 51 -5.17 8.76 5.88
N ARG A 52 -4.94 8.62 7.19
CA ARG A 52 -3.62 8.29 7.73
C ARG A 52 -3.12 6.92 7.26
N GLN A 53 -4.02 5.96 7.12
CA GLN A 53 -3.68 4.59 6.70
C GLN A 53 -3.13 4.62 5.28
N MET A 54 -3.80 5.33 4.38
CA MET A 54 -3.34 5.54 3.00
C MET A 54 -1.99 6.27 2.99
N ARG A 55 -1.87 7.35 3.77
CA ARG A 55 -0.63 8.15 3.83
C ARG A 55 0.58 7.33 4.27
N ASP A 56 0.39 6.49 5.29
CA ASP A 56 1.49 5.79 5.96
C ASP A 56 1.75 4.39 5.35
N SER A 57 0.99 3.96 4.33
CA SER A 57 1.00 2.58 3.79
C SER A 57 2.38 2.08 3.34
N PHE A 58 3.15 2.87 2.56
CA PHE A 58 4.51 2.44 2.17
C PHE A 58 5.47 2.40 3.36
N ASN A 59 5.34 3.33 4.32
CA ASN A 59 6.18 3.35 5.52
C ASN A 59 5.88 2.13 6.41
N GLN A 60 4.62 1.70 6.46
CA GLN A 60 4.23 0.47 7.14
C GLN A 60 4.91 -0.74 6.49
N LEU A 61 4.88 -0.84 5.15
CA LEU A 61 5.56 -1.91 4.44
C LEU A 61 7.08 -1.89 4.61
N ASP A 62 7.74 -0.72 4.61
CA ASP A 62 9.17 -0.61 4.87
C ASP A 62 9.56 -1.21 6.24
N SER A 63 8.65 -1.16 7.22
CA SER A 63 8.85 -1.71 8.57
C SER A 63 8.44 -3.17 8.73
N PHE A 64 7.86 -3.80 7.69
CA PHE A 64 7.27 -5.13 7.79
C PHE A 64 8.31 -6.20 8.08
N HIS A 65 9.44 -6.17 7.36
CA HIS A 65 10.55 -7.11 7.60
C HIS A 65 11.04 -7.09 9.06
N ASP A 66 11.25 -5.89 9.62
CA ASP A 66 11.66 -5.72 11.03
C ASP A 66 10.61 -6.29 11.99
N MET A 67 9.33 -6.18 11.65
CA MET A 67 8.24 -6.74 12.45
C MET A 67 8.24 -8.27 12.40
N VAL A 68 8.53 -8.88 11.24
CA VAL A 68 8.65 -10.34 11.07
C VAL A 68 9.78 -10.88 11.95
N GLU A 69 10.95 -10.24 11.93
CA GLU A 69 12.07 -10.65 12.79
C GLU A 69 11.73 -10.51 14.27
N LYS A 70 11.05 -9.43 14.68
CA LYS A 70 10.59 -9.29 16.07
C LYS A 70 9.58 -10.35 16.51
N VAL A 71 8.65 -10.74 15.64
CA VAL A 71 7.72 -11.87 15.91
C VAL A 71 8.50 -13.17 16.11
N ARG A 72 9.51 -13.40 15.26
CA ARG A 72 10.35 -14.60 15.31
C ARG A 72 11.26 -14.67 16.53
N GLU A 73 11.90 -13.56 16.87
CA GLU A 73 12.97 -13.51 17.88
C GLU A 73 12.47 -13.14 19.29
N SER A 74 11.46 -12.26 19.37
CA SER A 74 10.99 -11.69 20.65
C SER A 74 9.63 -12.23 21.09
N GLY A 75 9.02 -13.15 20.33
CA GLY A 75 7.69 -13.68 20.63
C GLY A 75 6.59 -12.62 20.54
N LEU A 76 6.81 -11.56 19.75
CA LEU A 76 5.78 -10.58 19.44
C LEU A 76 4.59 -11.29 18.80
N ARG A 77 3.38 -10.81 19.09
CA ARG A 77 2.18 -11.51 18.66
C ARG A 77 2.02 -11.43 17.13
N LEU A 78 1.68 -12.57 16.52
CA LEU A 78 1.56 -12.72 15.07
C LEU A 78 0.47 -11.81 14.45
N ASP A 79 -0.55 -11.43 15.24
CA ASP A 79 -1.64 -10.56 14.81
C ASP A 79 -1.19 -9.16 14.40
N TYR A 80 -0.05 -8.67 14.87
CA TYR A 80 0.50 -7.39 14.39
C TYR A 80 0.86 -7.43 12.91
N LEU A 81 1.37 -8.56 12.40
CA LEU A 81 1.67 -8.72 10.97
C LEU A 81 0.40 -8.72 10.13
N PHE A 82 -0.65 -9.40 10.61
CA PHE A 82 -1.94 -9.44 9.91
C PHE A 82 -2.61 -8.06 9.89
N MET A 83 -2.63 -7.34 11.02
CA MET A 83 -3.19 -5.99 11.07
C MET A 83 -2.49 -5.05 10.08
N LEU A 84 -1.17 -5.11 9.96
CA LEU A 84 -0.43 -4.29 9.00
C LEU A 84 -0.79 -4.65 7.55
N LEU A 85 -0.80 -5.95 7.21
CA LEU A 85 -1.14 -6.40 5.87
C LEU A 85 -2.59 -6.07 5.49
N ASP A 86 -3.53 -6.21 6.44
CA ASP A 86 -4.94 -5.85 6.26
C ASP A 86 -5.11 -4.33 6.09
N ASP A 87 -4.34 -3.53 6.83
CA ASP A 87 -4.33 -2.07 6.68
C ASP A 87 -3.87 -1.66 5.26
N VAL A 88 -2.82 -2.30 4.74
CA VAL A 88 -2.35 -2.00 3.38
C VAL A 88 -3.32 -2.53 2.32
N ALA A 89 -3.89 -3.72 2.52
CA ALA A 89 -4.90 -4.30 1.64
C ALA A 89 -6.14 -3.39 1.53
N SER A 90 -6.63 -2.86 2.65
CA SER A 90 -7.75 -1.92 2.65
C SER A 90 -7.41 -0.62 1.92
N THR A 91 -6.17 -0.14 1.99
CA THR A 91 -5.73 1.01 1.19
C THR A 91 -5.77 0.72 -0.31
N ILE A 92 -5.34 -0.47 -0.73
CA ILE A 92 -5.41 -0.93 -2.12
C ILE A 92 -6.87 -0.93 -2.60
N GLU A 93 -7.78 -1.50 -1.83
CA GLU A 93 -9.21 -1.55 -2.16
C GLU A 93 -9.84 -0.15 -2.30
N LYS A 94 -9.46 0.79 -1.42
CA LYS A 94 -9.89 2.20 -1.51
C LYS A 94 -9.40 2.86 -2.81
N LEU A 95 -8.15 2.60 -3.20
CA LEU A 95 -7.58 3.15 -4.44
C LEU A 95 -8.35 2.63 -5.66
N TRP A 96 -8.57 1.33 -5.76
CA TRP A 96 -9.34 0.73 -6.86
C TRP A 96 -10.76 1.27 -6.93
N SER A 97 -11.47 1.29 -5.79
CA SER A 97 -12.84 1.81 -5.74
C SER A 97 -12.91 3.25 -6.26
N SER A 98 -11.99 4.12 -5.82
CA SER A 98 -11.97 5.50 -6.31
C SER A 98 -11.51 5.65 -7.77
N SER A 99 -10.69 4.72 -8.27
CA SER A 99 -10.26 4.70 -9.68
C SER A 99 -11.43 4.36 -10.61
N ASP A 100 -12.22 3.36 -10.23
CA ASP A 100 -13.44 2.97 -10.93
C ASP A 100 -14.48 4.11 -10.98
N ASP A 101 -14.61 4.85 -9.88
CA ASP A 101 -15.47 6.04 -9.81
C ASP A 101 -14.99 7.13 -10.77
N ASN A 102 -13.69 7.41 -10.81
CA ASN A 102 -13.10 8.41 -11.71
C ASN A 102 -13.31 8.05 -13.19
N LEU A 103 -13.08 6.79 -13.54
CA LEU A 103 -13.28 6.27 -14.90
C LEU A 103 -14.75 6.30 -15.32
N SER A 104 -15.66 6.06 -14.37
CA SER A 104 -17.11 6.14 -14.60
C SER A 104 -17.58 7.58 -14.79
N ALA A 105 -17.02 8.53 -14.05
CA ALA A 105 -17.30 9.95 -14.19
C ALA A 105 -16.81 10.51 -15.54
N ALA A 106 -15.64 10.07 -16.01
CA ALA A 106 -15.06 10.52 -17.28
C ALA A 106 -15.84 10.07 -18.54
N LYS A 107 -16.73 9.07 -18.42
CA LYS A 107 -17.57 8.58 -19.53
C LYS A 107 -18.92 9.30 -19.68
N ARG A 108 -19.30 10.16 -18.73
CA ARG A 108 -20.54 10.95 -18.75
C ARG A 108 -20.31 12.31 -19.37
#